data_AF-A0A672K0U7-F1
#
_entry.id   AF-A0A672K0U7-F1
#
_cell.length_a   1.000
_cell.length_b   1.000
_cell.length_c   1.000
_cell.angle_alpha   90.00
_cell.angle_beta   90.00
_cell.angle_gamma   90.00
#
_symmetry.space_group_name_H-M   'P 1'
#
loop_
_entity.id
_entity.type
_entity.pdbx_description
1 polymer ?
#
loop_
_entity_poly.entity_id
_entity_poly.type
_entity_poly.pdbx_seq_one_letter_code
_entity_poly.pdbx_strand_id
1 'polypeptide(L)'
;MEMFAILFICMFSPVLANQEERLPNKCDVCKLLTVELQDVLEKTGRSKEVLELGEVLDTGKRKRKIKYYTSETRLTEAMDNICERILQYKVHAERPGSLRYAKGTSQTMNTLKNLVDKGVKVELGIPYELWDEPSVEVADLKRQCETMLEEYEEIVENWYFHHQDERLDRFFCATHVLRDSDQECLNEVWKGDMGVKGSKEESEGENRRQTHDAGEL
;
A
#
# COMPACT_ATOMS: atom_id res chain seq x y z
N MET A 1 21.35 37.54 38.45
CA MET A 1 22.37 36.61 38.98
C MET A 1 21.89 36.24 40.36
N GLU A 2 21.41 35.05 40.70
CA GLU A 2 21.69 33.67 40.28
C GLU A 2 20.38 32.88 40.56
N MET A 3 19.75 32.19 39.60
CA MET A 3 19.78 30.72 39.56
C MET A 3 19.15 30.28 38.23
N PHE A 4 19.97 30.15 37.20
CA PHE A 4 19.66 29.33 36.03
C PHE A 4 20.10 27.91 36.35
N ALA A 5 19.18 27.06 36.82
CA ALA A 5 19.34 25.61 36.84
C ALA A 5 18.06 24.96 37.39
N ILE A 6 17.02 24.81 36.55
CA ILE A 6 16.07 23.67 36.46
C ILE A 6 15.33 23.91 35.13
N LEU A 7 16.10 23.83 34.05
CA LEU A 7 15.62 23.53 32.71
C LEU A 7 16.09 22.08 32.49
N PHE A 8 15.21 21.20 32.01
CA PHE A 8 15.48 19.88 31.41
C PHE A 8 14.87 18.60 31.97
N ILE A 9 13.96 18.59 32.95
CA ILE A 9 13.25 17.34 33.27
C ILE A 9 11.78 17.61 33.56
N CYS A 10 11.02 17.84 32.49
CA CYS A 10 9.61 17.47 32.35
C CYS A 10 9.13 17.76 30.91
N MET A 11 9.96 17.45 29.92
CA MET A 11 9.45 16.87 28.67
C MET A 11 8.88 15.51 29.07
N PHE A 12 7.71 15.54 29.72
CA PHE A 12 6.80 14.40 29.73
C PHE A 12 6.43 14.23 28.26
N SER A 13 7.23 13.46 27.53
CA SER A 13 6.76 12.79 26.36
C SER A 13 5.62 11.90 26.84
N PRO A 14 4.35 12.14 26.45
CA PRO A 14 3.45 11.02 26.41
C PRO A 14 3.92 10.18 25.22
N VAL A 15 4.95 9.34 25.42
CA VAL A 15 4.96 8.03 24.73
C VAL A 15 3.97 7.18 25.50
N LEU A 16 2.71 7.61 25.50
CA LEU A 16 1.62 6.65 25.56
C LEU A 16 1.48 6.20 24.12
N ALA A 17 1.73 4.90 23.92
CA ALA A 17 1.34 4.21 22.70
C ALA A 17 -0.13 4.50 22.46
N ASN A 18 -0.39 5.49 21.61
CA ASN A 18 -1.71 5.83 21.14
C ASN A 18 -2.03 4.78 20.07
N GLN A 19 -2.41 3.58 20.52
CA GLN A 19 -3.19 2.68 19.68
C GLN A 19 -4.63 3.20 19.67
N GLU A 20 -4.79 4.48 19.32
CA GLU A 20 -6.04 4.99 18.78
C GLU A 20 -6.29 4.16 17.52
N GLU A 21 -7.51 3.67 17.35
CA GLU A 21 -8.03 3.21 16.08
C GLU A 21 -7.84 4.35 15.07
N ARG A 22 -6.66 4.36 14.44
CA ARG A 22 -6.25 5.40 13.53
C ARG A 22 -7.04 5.18 12.26
N LEU A 23 -8.12 5.94 12.11
CA LEU A 23 -8.85 6.02 10.87
C LEU A 23 -7.91 6.47 9.74
N PRO A 24 -8.05 5.92 8.53
CA PRO A 24 -7.22 6.30 7.41
C PRO A 24 -7.44 7.77 7.05
N ASN A 25 -6.35 8.50 6.84
CA ASN A 25 -6.42 9.89 6.43
C ASN A 25 -6.67 10.00 4.93
N LYS A 26 -7.14 11.18 4.48
CA LYS A 26 -7.30 11.49 3.04
C LYS A 26 -6.03 11.22 2.22
N CYS A 27 -4.85 11.51 2.78
CA CYS A 27 -3.57 11.24 2.12
C CYS A 27 -3.36 9.74 1.90
N ASP A 28 -3.64 8.91 2.92
CA ASP A 28 -3.47 7.46 2.86
C ASP A 28 -4.35 6.85 1.75
N VAL A 29 -5.62 7.26 1.73
CA VAL A 29 -6.60 6.84 0.72
C VAL A 29 -6.16 7.25 -0.69
N CYS A 30 -5.81 8.54 -0.86
CA CYS A 30 -5.42 9.06 -2.17
C CYS A 30 -4.17 8.37 -2.71
N LYS A 31 -3.17 8.17 -1.85
CA LYS A 31 -1.94 7.46 -2.20
C LYS A 31 -2.23 6.03 -2.65
N LEU A 32 -3.02 5.28 -1.90
CA LEU A 32 -3.34 3.89 -2.25
C LEU A 32 -4.16 3.80 -3.55
N LEU A 33 -5.17 4.65 -3.69
CA LEU A 33 -5.99 4.75 -4.89
C LEU A 33 -5.13 5.00 -6.13
N THR A 34 -4.26 6.00 -6.09
CA THR A 34 -3.43 6.37 -7.24
C THR A 34 -2.38 5.30 -7.57
N VAL A 35 -1.79 4.66 -6.56
CA VAL A 35 -0.86 3.53 -6.76
C VAL A 35 -1.57 2.35 -7.43
N GLU A 36 -2.76 1.97 -6.96
CA GLU A 36 -3.51 0.85 -7.54
C GLU A 36 -4.02 1.18 -8.95
N LEU A 37 -4.53 2.39 -9.18
CA LEU A 37 -4.99 2.83 -10.50
C LEU A 37 -3.85 2.80 -11.52
N GLN A 38 -2.67 3.34 -11.16
CA GLN A 38 -1.52 3.29 -12.05
C GLN A 38 -1.05 1.86 -12.32
N ASP A 39 -1.01 0.98 -11.32
CA ASP A 39 -0.63 -0.43 -11.50
C ASP A 39 -1.61 -1.16 -12.44
N VAL A 40 -2.92 -0.94 -12.29
CA VAL A 40 -3.94 -1.48 -13.20
C VAL A 40 -3.74 -0.99 -14.62
N LEU A 41 -3.56 0.32 -14.79
CA LEU A 41 -3.36 0.92 -16.10
C LEU A 41 -2.06 0.42 -16.73
N GLU A 42 -0.95 0.35 -16.02
CA GLU A 42 0.31 -0.16 -16.59
C GLU A 42 0.18 -1.61 -17.08
N LYS A 43 -0.52 -2.46 -16.31
CA LYS A 43 -0.78 -3.86 -16.69
C LYS A 43 -1.66 -3.96 -17.93
N THR A 44 -2.76 -3.20 -17.98
CA THR A 44 -3.73 -3.23 -19.09
C THR A 44 -3.26 -2.48 -20.34
N GLY A 45 -2.32 -1.55 -20.20
CA GLY A 45 -1.76 -0.77 -21.31
C GLY A 45 -0.98 -1.62 -22.33
N ARG A 46 -0.60 -2.84 -21.96
CA ARG A 46 0.08 -3.81 -22.85
C ARG A 46 -0.91 -4.60 -23.73
N SER A 47 -2.22 -4.45 -23.51
CA SER A 47 -3.24 -5.15 -24.29
C SER A 47 -3.28 -4.66 -25.74
N LYS A 48 -3.39 -5.60 -26.67
CA LYS A 48 -3.56 -5.34 -28.12
C LYS A 48 -5.02 -5.43 -28.56
N GLU A 49 -5.94 -5.47 -27.60
CA GLU A 49 -7.37 -5.57 -27.86
C GLU A 49 -7.91 -4.35 -28.62
N VAL A 50 -8.88 -4.62 -29.49
CA VAL A 50 -9.55 -3.62 -30.33
C VAL A 50 -11.04 -3.74 -30.11
N LEU A 51 -11.64 -2.66 -29.65
CA LEU A 51 -13.07 -2.52 -29.45
C LEU A 51 -13.74 -2.15 -30.77
N GLU A 52 -14.83 -2.86 -31.10
CA GLU A 52 -15.66 -2.60 -32.27
C GLU A 52 -16.95 -1.91 -31.85
N LEU A 53 -17.09 -0.61 -32.16
CA LEU A 53 -18.25 0.20 -31.80
C LEU A 53 -19.25 0.31 -32.96
N GLY A 54 -20.54 0.19 -32.63
CA GLY A 54 -21.69 0.44 -33.52
C GLY A 54 -22.51 -0.81 -33.86
N GLU A 55 -23.80 -0.60 -34.15
CA GLU A 55 -24.78 -1.64 -34.50
C GLU A 55 -25.00 -1.71 -36.02
N VAL A 56 -25.07 -2.92 -36.58
CA VAL A 56 -25.33 -3.14 -38.01
C VAL A 56 -26.82 -3.34 -38.18
N LEU A 57 -27.57 -2.25 -38.31
CA LEU A 57 -29.01 -2.36 -38.42
C LEU A 57 -29.52 -2.65 -39.84
N ASP A 58 -28.72 -2.46 -40.91
CA ASP A 58 -29.15 -2.88 -42.28
C ASP A 58 -28.08 -2.81 -43.40
N THR A 59 -26.91 -2.17 -43.21
CA THR A 59 -26.08 -1.69 -44.34
C THR A 59 -24.70 -2.35 -44.53
N GLY A 60 -24.37 -3.39 -43.76
CA GLY A 60 -23.24 -4.27 -44.08
C GLY A 60 -21.81 -3.69 -43.99
N LYS A 61 -21.56 -2.46 -43.51
CA LYS A 61 -20.24 -2.01 -42.99
C LYS A 61 -20.26 -0.59 -42.38
N ARG A 62 -20.00 -0.50 -41.07
CA ARG A 62 -18.88 0.26 -40.45
C ARG A 62 -18.89 0.08 -38.94
N LYS A 63 -18.09 -0.87 -38.46
CA LYS A 63 -17.68 -0.94 -37.05
C LYS A 63 -16.50 0.02 -36.86
N ARG A 64 -16.64 1.06 -36.03
CA ARG A 64 -15.50 1.90 -35.68
C ARG A 64 -14.59 1.08 -34.76
N LYS A 65 -13.31 0.96 -35.12
CA LYS A 65 -12.33 0.20 -34.35
C LYS A 65 -11.51 1.17 -33.51
N ILE A 66 -11.60 1.03 -32.19
CA ILE A 66 -10.79 1.81 -31.24
C ILE A 66 -9.91 0.84 -30.47
N LYS A 67 -8.68 1.26 -30.17
CA LYS A 67 -7.75 0.44 -29.38
C LYS A 67 -8.18 0.50 -27.91
N TYR A 68 -8.23 -0.65 -27.24
CA TYR A 68 -8.64 -0.73 -25.83
C TYR A 68 -7.76 0.12 -24.92
N TYR A 69 -6.45 0.15 -25.13
CA TYR A 69 -5.55 0.92 -24.26
C TYR A 69 -5.76 2.45 -24.33
N THR A 70 -6.49 2.97 -25.31
CA THR A 70 -6.85 4.39 -25.40
C THR A 70 -8.33 4.65 -25.15
N SER A 71 -9.14 3.62 -24.90
CA SER A 71 -10.58 3.80 -24.74
C SER A 71 -10.93 4.26 -23.33
N GLU A 72 -12.06 4.96 -23.25
CA GLU A 72 -12.76 5.29 -22.01
C GLU A 72 -13.19 4.02 -21.26
N THR A 73 -13.64 2.99 -21.98
CA THR A 73 -14.02 1.68 -21.40
C THR A 73 -12.93 1.09 -20.51
N ARG A 74 -11.65 1.19 -20.89
CA ARG A 74 -10.53 0.72 -20.06
C ARG A 74 -10.43 1.50 -18.75
N LEU A 75 -10.68 2.80 -18.78
CA LEU A 75 -10.64 3.64 -17.59
C LEU A 75 -11.79 3.30 -16.65
N THR A 76 -13.02 3.20 -17.17
CA THR A 76 -14.20 2.81 -16.38
C THR A 76 -14.01 1.45 -15.71
N GLU A 77 -13.56 0.44 -16.48
CA GLU A 77 -13.27 -0.89 -15.93
C GLU A 77 -12.17 -0.86 -14.85
N ALA A 78 -11.18 0.02 -14.99
CA ALA A 78 -10.17 0.20 -13.96
C ALA A 78 -10.81 0.81 -12.71
N MET A 79 -11.50 1.95 -12.84
CA MET A 79 -12.12 2.69 -11.73
C MET A 79 -13.10 1.83 -10.93
N ASP A 80 -13.95 1.04 -11.60
CA ASP A 80 -14.93 0.16 -10.94
C ASP A 80 -14.28 -0.91 -10.04
N ASN A 81 -13.07 -1.35 -10.36
CA ASN A 81 -12.42 -2.49 -9.69
C ASN A 81 -11.31 -2.09 -8.70
N ILE A 82 -10.91 -0.82 -8.65
CA ILE A 82 -9.76 -0.41 -7.85
C ILE A 82 -10.05 -0.43 -6.36
N CYS A 83 -11.21 0.04 -5.92
CA CYS A 83 -11.52 0.06 -4.49
C CYS A 83 -11.71 -1.34 -3.91
N GLU A 84 -12.13 -2.33 -4.72
CA GLU A 84 -12.14 -3.74 -4.30
C GLU A 84 -10.71 -4.27 -4.04
N ARG A 85 -9.71 -3.79 -4.78
CA ARG A 85 -8.31 -4.17 -4.55
C ARG A 85 -7.76 -3.65 -3.22
N ILE A 86 -8.35 -2.61 -2.66
CA ILE A 86 -7.97 -2.08 -1.35
C ILE A 86 -8.19 -3.14 -0.25
N LEU A 87 -9.15 -4.05 -0.40
CA LEU A 87 -9.37 -5.15 0.55
C LEU A 87 -8.20 -6.14 0.63
N GLN A 88 -7.29 -6.14 -0.35
CA GLN A 88 -6.08 -6.97 -0.32
C GLN A 88 -5.00 -6.43 0.62
N TYR A 89 -5.16 -5.20 1.09
CA TYR A 89 -4.24 -4.58 2.03
C TYR A 89 -4.52 -5.08 3.46
N LYS A 90 -3.44 -5.23 4.21
CA LYS A 90 -3.48 -5.51 5.66
C LYS A 90 -2.79 -4.38 6.40
N VAL A 91 -3.14 -4.23 7.67
CA VAL A 91 -2.48 -3.28 8.57
C VAL A 91 -1.21 -3.92 9.14
N HIS A 92 -0.09 -3.26 8.84
CA HIS A 92 1.23 -3.54 9.37
C HIS A 92 1.53 -2.56 10.50
N ALA A 93 1.17 -2.93 11.74
CA ALA A 93 1.39 -2.11 12.92
C ALA A 93 2.87 -1.75 13.15
N GLU A 94 3.79 -2.53 12.56
CA GLU A 94 5.22 -2.31 12.62
C GLU A 94 5.72 -1.16 11.71
N ARG A 95 4.89 -0.64 10.79
CA ARG A 95 5.28 0.40 9.83
C ARG A 95 4.65 1.75 10.18
N PRO A 96 5.39 2.86 10.03
CA PRO A 96 4.88 4.18 10.32
C PRO A 96 4.02 4.73 9.17
N GLY A 97 3.10 5.65 9.51
CA GLY A 97 2.37 6.45 8.54
C GLY A 97 1.52 5.63 7.57
N SER A 98 1.53 6.02 6.30
CA SER A 98 0.76 5.34 5.24
C SER A 98 1.36 3.99 4.84
N LEU A 99 2.63 3.75 5.18
CA LEU A 99 3.35 2.51 4.86
C LEU A 99 2.80 1.29 5.63
N ARG A 100 1.97 1.51 6.66
CA ARG A 100 1.22 0.48 7.38
C ARG A 100 0.30 -0.31 6.46
N TYR A 101 -0.19 0.28 5.38
CA TYR A 101 -1.03 -0.44 4.44
C TYR A 101 -0.13 -1.13 3.43
N ALA A 102 -0.03 -2.46 3.55
CA ALA A 102 0.65 -3.25 2.54
C ALA A 102 -0.06 -4.58 2.28
N LYS A 103 0.16 -5.11 1.08
CA LYS A 103 -0.32 -6.44 0.69
C LYS A 103 0.57 -7.51 1.33
N GLY A 104 -0.04 -8.57 1.83
CA GLY A 104 0.65 -9.69 2.49
C GLY A 104 0.50 -9.70 4.01
N THR A 105 1.07 -10.71 4.65
CA THR A 105 0.96 -10.91 6.11
C THR A 105 1.92 -9.97 6.86
N SER A 106 1.43 -9.27 7.88
CA SER A 106 2.27 -8.43 8.74
C SER A 106 3.20 -9.24 9.64
N GLN A 107 4.32 -8.63 10.04
CA GLN A 107 5.28 -9.31 10.93
C GLN A 107 4.62 -9.67 12.27
N THR A 108 3.80 -8.76 12.79
CA THR A 108 3.02 -8.97 14.00
C THR A 108 2.07 -10.16 13.85
N MET A 109 1.27 -10.19 12.76
CA MET A 109 0.34 -11.29 12.53
C MET A 109 1.05 -12.63 12.30
N ASN A 110 2.17 -12.62 11.58
CA ASN A 110 2.99 -13.81 11.40
C ASN A 110 3.53 -14.33 12.74
N THR A 111 3.98 -13.44 13.62
CA THR A 111 4.44 -13.81 14.97
C THR A 111 3.31 -14.43 15.80
N LEU A 112 2.11 -13.85 15.74
CA LEU A 112 0.93 -14.37 16.44
C LEU A 112 0.53 -15.76 15.93
N LYS A 113 0.47 -15.97 14.60
CA LYS A 113 0.19 -17.29 14.01
C LYS A 113 1.23 -18.33 14.44
N ASN A 114 2.52 -17.98 14.41
CA ASN A 114 3.60 -18.86 14.87
C ASN A 114 3.50 -19.23 16.37
N LEU A 115 2.97 -18.36 17.22
CA LEU A 115 2.74 -18.67 18.64
C LEU A 115 1.59 -19.66 18.81
N VAL A 116 0.49 -19.46 18.07
CA VAL A 116 -0.64 -20.39 18.03
C VAL A 116 -0.21 -21.76 17.52
N ASP A 117 0.58 -21.81 16.45
CA ASP A 117 1.12 -23.06 15.89
C ASP A 117 2.02 -23.82 16.86
N LYS A 118 2.68 -23.11 17.79
CA LYS A 118 3.48 -23.69 18.88
C LYS A 118 2.65 -24.12 20.09
N GLY A 119 1.33 -23.99 20.03
CA GLY A 119 0.40 -24.36 21.10
C GLY A 119 0.22 -23.29 22.18
N VAL A 120 0.67 -22.06 21.95
CA VAL A 120 0.40 -20.93 22.85
C VAL A 120 -1.02 -20.44 22.60
N LYS A 121 -1.83 -20.35 23.66
CA LYS A 121 -3.18 -19.78 23.57
C LYS A 121 -3.08 -18.27 23.39
N VAL A 122 -3.34 -17.78 22.17
CA VAL A 122 -3.47 -16.36 21.86
C VAL A 122 -4.95 -16.03 21.76
N GLU A 123 -5.45 -15.17 22.65
CA GLU A 123 -6.84 -14.70 22.62
C GLU A 123 -6.88 -13.28 22.03
N LEU A 124 -7.21 -13.16 20.74
CA LEU A 124 -7.43 -11.87 20.08
C LEU A 124 -8.88 -11.38 20.15
N GLY A 125 -9.79 -12.16 20.76
CA GLY A 125 -11.23 -11.89 20.74
C GLY A 125 -11.89 -12.13 19.38
N ILE A 126 -11.14 -12.65 18.40
CA ILE A 126 -11.59 -12.95 17.04
C ILE A 126 -11.26 -14.43 16.73
N PRO A 127 -12.22 -15.23 16.23
CA PRO A 127 -11.98 -16.59 15.76
C PRO A 127 -10.84 -16.68 14.74
N TYR A 128 -10.07 -17.77 14.78
CA TYR A 128 -8.87 -17.95 13.95
C TYR A 128 -9.17 -17.86 12.44
N GLU A 129 -10.36 -18.30 12.04
CA GLU A 129 -10.83 -18.28 10.66
C GLU A 129 -10.95 -16.84 10.10
N LEU A 130 -11.16 -15.85 10.98
CA LEU A 130 -11.36 -14.45 10.60
C LEU A 130 -10.07 -13.63 10.70
N TRP A 131 -8.92 -14.24 11.01
CA TRP A 131 -7.64 -13.51 11.14
C TRP A 131 -7.09 -13.00 9.80
N ASP A 132 -7.57 -13.56 8.69
CA ASP A 132 -7.22 -13.14 7.35
C ASP A 132 -8.26 -12.22 6.69
N GLU A 133 -9.37 -11.94 7.38
CA GLU A 133 -10.38 -10.98 6.91
C GLU A 133 -9.87 -9.52 6.99
N PRO A 134 -10.36 -8.65 6.11
CA PRO A 134 -10.00 -7.24 6.14
C PRO A 134 -10.45 -6.60 7.45
N SER A 135 -9.54 -5.89 8.11
CA SER A 135 -9.86 -5.12 9.32
C SER A 135 -10.85 -3.98 9.04
N VAL A 136 -11.52 -3.49 10.08
CA VAL A 136 -12.44 -2.33 10.01
C VAL A 136 -11.78 -1.12 9.33
N GLU A 137 -10.50 -0.91 9.59
CA GLU A 137 -9.75 0.19 8.99
C GLU A 137 -9.55 0.04 7.48
N VAL A 138 -9.34 -1.20 7.01
CA VAL A 138 -9.23 -1.51 5.57
C VAL A 138 -10.61 -1.41 4.90
N ALA A 139 -11.67 -1.80 5.60
CA ALA A 139 -13.03 -1.57 5.12
C ALA A 139 -13.35 -0.07 5.01
N ASP A 140 -12.90 0.75 5.96
CA ASP A 140 -13.04 2.21 5.87
C ASP A 140 -12.17 2.81 4.76
N LEU A 141 -10.95 2.30 4.53
CA LEU A 141 -10.14 2.67 3.36
C LEU A 141 -10.89 2.43 2.04
N LYS A 142 -11.54 1.27 1.89
CA LYS A 142 -12.36 0.96 0.70
C LYS A 142 -13.49 1.95 0.54
N ARG A 143 -14.26 2.20 1.60
CA ARG A 143 -15.37 3.15 1.59
C ARG A 143 -14.90 4.56 1.19
N GLN A 144 -13.79 5.03 1.77
CA GLN A 144 -13.22 6.33 1.42
C GLN A 144 -12.66 6.37 -0.01
N CYS A 145 -12.13 5.25 -0.53
CA CYS A 145 -11.72 5.13 -1.93
C CYS A 145 -12.90 5.32 -2.87
N GLU A 146 -14.04 4.66 -2.59
CA GLU A 146 -15.25 4.77 -3.40
C GLU A 146 -15.75 6.21 -3.42
N THR A 147 -15.91 6.84 -2.25
CA THR A 147 -16.32 8.24 -2.15
C THR A 147 -15.33 9.19 -2.88
N MET A 148 -14.03 8.91 -2.83
CA MET A 148 -13.03 9.73 -3.52
C MET A 148 -13.09 9.57 -5.05
N LEU A 149 -13.31 8.36 -5.56
CA LEU A 149 -13.50 8.17 -7.00
C LEU A 149 -14.79 8.83 -7.50
N GLU A 150 -15.88 8.73 -6.73
CA GLU A 150 -17.14 9.39 -7.04
C GLU A 150 -17.00 10.93 -7.09
N GLU A 151 -16.30 11.53 -6.12
CA GLU A 151 -16.14 12.99 -6.04
C GLU A 151 -15.21 13.55 -7.13
N TYR A 152 -14.18 12.80 -7.53
CA TYR A 152 -13.11 13.29 -8.40
C TYR A 152 -13.00 12.56 -9.75
N GLU A 153 -14.06 11.90 -10.21
CA GLU A 153 -14.12 11.16 -11.49
C GLU A 153 -13.61 12.01 -12.65
N GLU A 154 -14.13 13.22 -12.83
CA GLU A 154 -13.74 14.13 -13.91
C GLU A 154 -12.23 14.47 -13.91
N ILE A 155 -11.62 14.54 -12.72
CA ILE A 155 -10.18 14.83 -12.58
C ILE A 155 -9.35 13.62 -13.02
N VAL A 156 -9.78 12.41 -12.65
CA VAL A 156 -9.14 11.16 -13.07
C VAL A 156 -9.24 10.98 -14.59
N GLU A 157 -10.41 11.26 -15.16
CA GLU A 157 -10.62 11.25 -16.61
C GLU A 157 -9.72 12.27 -17.32
N ASN A 158 -9.67 13.51 -16.83
CA ASN A 158 -8.83 14.54 -17.42
C ASN A 158 -7.35 14.12 -17.38
N TRP A 159 -6.88 13.54 -16.28
CA TRP A 159 -5.53 13.00 -16.21
C TRP A 159 -5.31 11.90 -17.26
N TYR A 160 -6.24 10.95 -17.36
CA TYR A 160 -6.14 9.83 -18.26
C TYR A 160 -6.12 10.24 -19.74
N PHE A 161 -6.86 11.27 -20.15
CA PHE A 161 -6.89 11.68 -21.55
C PHE A 161 -5.84 12.73 -21.92
N HIS A 162 -5.38 13.55 -20.98
CA HIS A 162 -4.56 14.73 -21.28
C HIS A 162 -3.21 14.80 -20.56
N HIS A 163 -2.99 14.04 -19.48
CA HIS A 163 -1.83 14.21 -18.59
C HIS A 163 -1.14 12.89 -18.18
N GLN A 164 -1.21 11.85 -19.02
CA GLN A 164 -0.53 10.57 -18.74
C GLN A 164 1.01 10.66 -18.68
N ASP A 165 1.60 11.77 -19.11
CA ASP A 165 3.02 12.06 -18.96
C ASP A 165 3.41 12.43 -17.52
N GLU A 166 2.45 12.85 -16.69
CA GLU A 166 2.64 13.12 -15.27
C GLU A 166 2.24 11.91 -14.40
N ARG A 167 2.93 11.73 -13.27
CA ARG A 167 2.51 10.72 -12.29
C ARG A 167 1.16 11.10 -11.66
N LEU A 168 0.24 10.14 -11.63
CA LEU A 168 -1.11 10.32 -11.11
C LEU A 168 -1.12 10.80 -9.65
N ASP A 169 -0.24 10.29 -8.78
CA ASP A 169 -0.19 10.74 -7.38
C ASP A 169 0.17 12.22 -7.24
N ARG A 170 0.96 12.78 -8.15
CA ARG A 170 1.30 14.21 -8.16
C ARG A 170 0.17 15.05 -8.75
N PHE A 171 -0.35 14.63 -9.90
CA PHE A 171 -1.46 15.33 -10.53
C PHE A 171 -2.71 15.30 -9.63
N PHE A 172 -3.18 14.12 -9.25
CA PHE A 172 -4.42 13.93 -8.51
C PHE A 172 -4.29 14.29 -7.03
N CYS A 173 -3.37 13.63 -6.29
CA CYS A 173 -3.34 13.81 -4.83
C CYS A 173 -2.77 15.16 -4.43
N ALA A 174 -1.62 15.56 -4.95
CA ALA A 174 -0.97 16.79 -4.52
C ALA A 174 -1.69 18.06 -5.01
N THR A 175 -2.32 18.01 -6.19
CA THR A 175 -2.93 19.23 -6.78
C THR A 175 -4.43 19.36 -6.49
N HIS A 176 -5.18 18.25 -6.46
CA HIS A 176 -6.64 18.31 -6.42
C HIS A 176 -7.25 17.83 -5.10
N VAL A 177 -6.63 16.87 -4.40
CA VAL A 177 -7.24 16.24 -3.20
C VAL A 177 -6.65 16.77 -1.89
N LEU A 178 -5.34 16.95 -1.81
CA LEU A 178 -4.62 17.25 -0.57
C LEU A 178 -4.26 18.72 -0.46
N ARG A 179 -4.25 19.22 0.77
CA ARG A 179 -3.65 20.52 1.11
C ARG A 179 -2.15 20.38 1.26
N ASP A 180 -1.40 21.47 1.09
CA ASP A 180 0.07 21.47 1.19
C ASP A 180 0.62 20.85 2.49
N SER A 181 -0.10 20.99 3.61
CA SER A 181 0.28 20.41 4.91
C SER A 181 0.10 18.90 5.01
N ASP A 182 -0.69 18.31 4.11
CA ASP A 182 -1.20 16.93 4.25
C ASP A 182 -0.59 16.00 3.18
N GLN A 183 0.54 16.39 2.56
CA GLN A 183 1.19 15.65 1.46
C GLN A 183 2.37 14.76 1.90
N GLU A 184 2.67 14.71 3.20
CA GLU A 184 3.82 13.97 3.72
C GLU A 184 3.80 12.48 3.32
N CYS A 185 2.61 11.86 3.29
CA CYS A 185 2.47 10.45 2.97
C CYS A 185 2.95 10.10 1.55
N LEU A 186 2.89 11.03 0.59
CA LEU A 186 3.31 10.81 -0.80
C LEU A 186 4.82 10.62 -0.93
N ASN A 187 5.60 11.11 0.03
CA ASN A 187 7.06 11.05 0.00
C ASN A 187 7.64 9.92 0.87
N GLU A 188 6.79 9.16 1.56
CA GLU A 188 7.22 8.06 2.42
C GLU A 188 7.79 6.89 1.60
N VAL A 189 8.99 6.46 1.97
CA VAL A 189 9.66 5.29 1.38
C VAL A 189 10.02 4.31 2.48
N TRP A 190 9.51 3.07 2.35
CA TRP A 190 9.88 1.99 3.26
C TRP A 190 11.30 1.51 2.95
N LYS A 191 12.24 1.69 3.89
CA LYS A 191 13.65 1.30 3.72
C LYS A 191 13.95 -0.16 4.12
N GLY A 192 12.93 -1.00 4.27
CA GLY A 192 13.10 -2.37 4.73
C GLY A 192 13.14 -2.47 6.26
N ASP A 193 13.24 -3.71 6.73
CA ASP A 193 13.05 -4.11 8.13
C ASP A 193 13.97 -3.33 9.08
N MET A 194 13.39 -2.56 10.01
CA MET A 194 14.12 -2.11 11.19
C MET A 194 14.32 -3.32 12.08
N GLY A 195 15.28 -4.15 11.68
CA GLY A 195 15.56 -5.45 12.26
C GLY A 195 15.64 -5.37 13.78
N VAL A 196 14.96 -6.32 14.43
CA VAL A 196 15.32 -6.80 15.75
C VAL A 196 16.84 -6.95 15.75
N LYS A 197 17.55 -6.10 16.50
CA LYS A 197 18.98 -6.27 16.78
C LYS A 197 19.14 -7.63 17.46
N GLY A 198 19.39 -8.66 16.65
CA GLY A 198 19.86 -9.94 17.13
C GLY A 198 21.13 -9.68 17.93
N SER A 199 21.08 -10.09 19.19
CA SER A 199 22.23 -10.26 20.07
C SER A 199 23.36 -10.92 19.28
N LYS A 200 24.47 -10.19 19.15
CA LYS A 200 25.75 -10.76 18.72
C LYS A 200 26.14 -11.81 19.75
N GLU A 201 26.02 -13.07 19.41
CA GLU A 201 26.85 -14.11 20.03
C GLU A 201 28.21 -14.09 19.32
N GLU A 202 29.23 -13.81 20.12
CA GLU A 202 30.64 -13.80 19.75
C GLU A 202 31.03 -15.23 19.35
N SER A 203 31.45 -15.41 18.09
CA SER A 203 32.22 -16.59 17.71
C SER A 203 33.68 -16.32 18.03
N GLU A 204 34.15 -16.88 19.14
CA GLU A 204 35.58 -17.06 19.37
C GLU A 204 36.12 -18.02 18.31
N GLY A 205 37.09 -17.53 17.54
CA GLY A 205 37.77 -18.29 16.51
C GLY A 205 38.81 -19.22 17.10
N GLU A 206 38.85 -20.45 16.59
CA GLU A 206 40.06 -21.25 16.61
C GLU A 206 40.50 -21.55 15.17
N ASN A 207 41.65 -21.02 14.83
CA ASN A 207 42.29 -21.07 13.53
C ASN A 207 43.23 -22.29 13.48
N ARG A 208 43.04 -23.21 12.53
CA ARG A 208 44.18 -23.94 11.97
C ARG A 208 43.98 -24.31 10.51
N ARG A 209 44.70 -23.59 9.64
CA ARG A 209 45.00 -23.93 8.25
C ARG A 209 46.04 -25.04 8.18
N GLN A 210 45.87 -25.98 7.23
CA GLN A 210 46.87 -26.54 6.29
C GLN A 210 46.20 -27.68 5.50
N THR A 211 45.77 -27.45 4.25
CA THR A 211 46.45 -27.72 2.95
C THR A 211 46.61 -29.19 2.56
N HIS A 212 45.99 -29.52 1.41
CA HIS A 212 46.39 -30.49 0.35
C HIS A 212 46.88 -31.89 0.74
N ASP A 213 46.24 -32.97 0.23
CA ASP A 213 46.68 -33.64 -1.02
C ASP A 213 45.71 -34.76 -1.46
N ALA A 214 45.91 -35.23 -2.69
CA ALA A 214 45.14 -36.17 -3.49
C ALA A 214 45.18 -37.66 -3.07
N GLY A 215 44.29 -38.48 -3.66
CA GLY A 215 44.61 -39.86 -4.08
C GLY A 215 43.89 -41.03 -3.40
N GLU A 216 43.12 -41.75 -4.23
CA GLU A 216 42.95 -43.23 -4.29
C GLU A 216 42.56 -44.04 -3.04
N LEU A 217 41.35 -44.61 -3.04
CA LEU A 217 41.03 -46.01 -3.42
C LEU A 217 39.53 -46.28 -3.27
#